data_AF-A0A7W2YGP7-F1
#
_entry.id   AF-A0A7W2YGP7-F1
#
_cell.length_a   1.000
_cell.length_b   1.000
_cell.length_c   1.000
_cell.angle_alpha   90.00
_cell.angle_beta   90.00
_cell.angle_gamma   90.00
#
_symmetry.space_group_name_H-M   'P 1'
#
loop_
_entity.id
_entity.type
_entity.pdbx_description
1 polymer ?
#
loop_
_entity_poly.entity_id
_entity_poly.type
_entity_poly.pdbx_seq_one_letter_code
_entity_poly.pdbx_strand_id
1 'polypeptide(L)'
;MCSIFGVLDIKSDPTQLRTQAIEMSKLLRHRGPDWSGVYASEKAILVHERLAIVGVSSGAQPLYNPEKTNILAVNGEIYNHKELAAELDVDFTFQTQSDCEVILALYKQKGPDFLDDLNGIFAFCLYDEENDAYLIGRDHIGIIPLYTGHDEHGNFYVASELKALSPICKHIEEFPPGHYLYSKDGKMTPYYKRDWETFDAVKDNSAEAQDVKDALEAAVKRQLMCDVPYGVLLSGGLDSSVISAITQRFAAKRIEDNDESDAWWPKLHSFSVGLDGSPDLAAAQKVADMIGTIHHPIIFTIQEGIDALREVIYHIETYDVTTIRASTPMYLMARQIKAMGIKMVLSGEGADELFGGYLYFHKAPNAQEFHEELNRKVSKLHMFDCLRANKSMAAWGVEARVPFLDKEFVDVAMRINPEAKMCKDGKIEKHILREGFEGYLPDEVLWRQKEQFSDGVGYSWIDTLKEFVNEQVSDQELANAKFKYPINTPDSKEAYYYRTIFESHFPGDASAKCVPHGKSVACSTSEALAWDASFQNNADPSGRAAGVHNDAYASKG
;
A
#
# COMPACT_ATOMS: atom_id res chain seq x y z
N MET A 1 -8.25 8.04 -0.41
CA MET A 1 -8.99 6.79 -0.14
C MET A 1 -9.96 6.98 1.00
N CYS A 2 -11.03 6.19 1.08
CA CYS A 2 -12.02 6.28 2.14
C CYS A 2 -11.54 5.66 3.48
N SER A 3 -12.41 5.67 4.48
CA SER A 3 -12.30 4.83 5.67
C SER A 3 -13.60 4.10 5.94
N ILE A 4 -13.47 2.88 6.49
CA ILE A 4 -14.60 2.10 7.01
C ILE A 4 -14.39 1.85 8.49
N PHE A 5 -15.48 1.88 9.24
CA PHE A 5 -15.56 1.47 10.63
C PHE A 5 -16.87 0.70 10.84
N GLY A 6 -16.81 -0.47 11.47
CA GLY A 6 -17.96 -1.30 11.73
C GLY A 6 -18.00 -1.80 13.16
N VAL A 7 -19.21 -1.89 13.72
CA VAL A 7 -19.51 -2.62 14.96
C VAL A 7 -20.49 -3.72 14.59
N LEU A 8 -20.11 -4.95 14.88
CA LEU A 8 -20.80 -6.19 14.54
C LEU A 8 -20.98 -7.02 15.82
N ASP A 9 -21.82 -8.04 15.76
CA ASP A 9 -22.11 -8.91 16.91
C ASP A 9 -22.45 -8.11 18.18
N ILE A 10 -23.32 -7.10 18.02
CA ILE A 10 -23.64 -6.14 19.08
C ILE A 10 -24.28 -6.83 20.30
N LYS A 11 -23.66 -6.64 21.47
CA LYS A 11 -24.00 -7.21 22.78
C LYS A 11 -24.22 -6.15 23.86
N SER A 12 -23.95 -4.88 23.57
CA SER A 12 -24.21 -3.73 24.46
C SER A 12 -25.18 -2.73 23.81
N ASP A 13 -25.50 -1.62 24.50
CA ASP A 13 -26.48 -0.62 24.04
C ASP A 13 -26.13 -0.06 22.64
N PRO A 14 -26.92 -0.38 21.59
CA PRO A 14 -26.64 0.06 20.23
C PRO A 14 -26.66 1.58 20.06
N THR A 15 -27.41 2.31 20.90
CA THR A 15 -27.47 3.78 20.83
C THR A 15 -26.15 4.41 21.30
N GLN A 16 -25.57 3.85 22.36
CA GLN A 16 -24.25 4.26 22.84
C GLN A 16 -23.16 3.86 21.86
N LEU A 17 -23.20 2.62 21.35
CA LEU A 17 -22.25 2.14 20.34
C LEU A 17 -22.29 2.97 19.07
N ARG A 18 -23.47 3.44 18.62
CA ARG A 18 -23.57 4.34 17.46
C ARG A 18 -22.81 5.64 17.68
N THR A 19 -22.92 6.22 18.88
CA THR A 19 -22.22 7.47 19.23
C THR A 19 -20.71 7.24 19.25
N GLN A 20 -20.26 6.17 19.91
CA GLN A 20 -18.85 5.78 19.95
C GLN A 20 -18.30 5.46 18.55
N ALA A 21 -19.06 4.77 17.70
CA ALA A 21 -18.66 4.44 16.34
C ALA A 21 -18.41 5.70 15.49
N ILE A 22 -19.27 6.71 15.62
CA ILE A 22 -19.07 8.01 14.95
C ILE A 22 -17.83 8.72 15.50
N GLU A 23 -17.54 8.62 16.79
CA GLU A 23 -16.34 9.21 17.41
C GLU A 23 -15.05 8.50 16.97
N MET A 24 -15.06 7.18 16.90
CA MET A 24 -13.90 6.40 16.44
C MET A 24 -13.67 6.56 14.94
N SER A 25 -14.74 6.59 14.13
CA SER A 25 -14.65 6.85 12.69
C SER A 25 -14.09 8.24 12.37
N LYS A 26 -14.38 9.26 13.20
CA LYS A 26 -13.78 10.61 13.06
C LYS A 26 -12.26 10.60 13.11
N LEU A 27 -11.64 9.67 13.83
CA LEU A 27 -10.18 9.52 13.88
C LEU A 27 -9.60 9.10 12.53
N LEU A 28 -10.44 8.65 11.60
CA LEU A 28 -10.08 8.18 10.25
C LEU A 28 -10.44 9.18 9.15
N ARG A 29 -10.99 10.35 9.51
CA ARG A 29 -11.53 11.33 8.55
C ARG A 29 -10.49 11.93 7.62
N HIS A 30 -9.21 11.93 8.01
CA HIS A 30 -8.12 12.36 7.13
C HIS A 30 -8.11 11.59 5.81
N ARG A 31 -8.51 10.31 5.84
CA ARG A 31 -8.63 9.46 4.65
C ARG A 31 -9.75 9.99 3.75
N GLY A 32 -10.94 10.13 4.32
CA GLY A 32 -12.16 10.53 3.60
C GLY A 32 -12.72 11.89 4.03
N PRO A 33 -12.13 13.01 3.59
CA PRO A 33 -12.52 14.35 4.03
C PRO A 33 -13.78 14.92 3.37
N ASP A 34 -14.32 14.28 2.34
CA ASP A 34 -15.36 14.87 1.50
C ASP A 34 -16.77 14.71 2.09
N TRP A 35 -17.06 13.57 2.75
CA TRP A 35 -18.37 13.28 3.32
C TRP A 35 -18.34 12.16 4.36
N SER A 36 -19.32 12.12 5.26
CA SER A 36 -19.49 11.02 6.23
C SER A 36 -20.86 10.36 6.06
N GLY A 37 -20.94 9.05 6.24
CA GLY A 37 -22.21 8.30 6.26
C GLY A 37 -22.25 7.26 7.35
N VAL A 38 -23.45 6.91 7.79
CA VAL A 38 -23.68 5.92 8.86
C VAL A 38 -24.96 5.14 8.63
N TYR A 39 -24.83 3.82 8.74
CA TYR A 39 -25.91 2.88 8.99
C TYR A 39 -25.81 2.40 10.44
N ALA A 40 -26.94 2.24 11.12
CA ALA A 40 -26.99 1.73 12.48
C ALA A 40 -28.32 1.00 12.72
N SER A 41 -28.21 -0.19 13.30
CA SER A 41 -29.31 -1.04 13.76
C SER A 41 -29.00 -1.61 15.15
N GLU A 42 -29.89 -2.45 15.67
CA GLU A 42 -29.66 -3.20 16.92
C GLU A 42 -28.56 -4.27 16.80
N LYS A 43 -28.10 -4.59 15.58
CA LYS A 43 -27.22 -5.73 15.30
C LYS A 43 -25.88 -5.35 14.69
N ALA A 44 -25.88 -4.29 13.88
CA ALA A 44 -24.69 -3.80 13.21
C ALA A 44 -24.72 -2.28 13.03
N ILE A 45 -23.54 -1.67 13.06
CA ILE A 45 -23.28 -0.27 12.74
C ILE A 45 -22.17 -0.25 11.70
N LEU A 46 -22.36 0.54 10.63
CA LEU A 46 -21.35 0.79 9.61
C LEU A 46 -21.21 2.30 9.42
N VAL A 47 -20.01 2.81 9.62
CA VAL A 47 -19.65 4.22 9.43
C VAL A 47 -18.59 4.31 8.34
N HIS A 48 -18.73 5.31 7.47
CA HIS A 48 -17.83 5.52 6.35
C HIS A 48 -17.44 6.99 6.23
N GLU A 49 -16.15 7.27 6.06
CA GLU A 49 -15.63 8.59 5.71
C GLU A 49 -15.13 8.54 4.26
N ARG A 50 -15.65 9.41 3.39
CA ARG A 50 -15.50 9.32 1.93
C ARG A 50 -14.44 10.25 1.38
N LEU A 51 -13.55 9.73 0.54
CA LEU A 51 -12.86 10.49 -0.49
C LEU A 51 -13.53 10.17 -1.83
N ALA A 52 -14.19 11.16 -2.45
CA ALA A 52 -14.91 10.97 -3.69
C ALA A 52 -13.94 10.97 -4.88
N ILE A 53 -13.69 9.79 -5.46
CA ILE A 53 -12.88 9.58 -6.67
C ILE A 53 -13.78 9.20 -7.86
N VAL A 54 -14.59 8.15 -7.73
CA VAL A 54 -15.56 7.69 -8.75
C VAL A 54 -16.99 7.93 -8.27
N GLY A 55 -17.88 8.32 -9.19
CA GLY A 55 -19.28 8.56 -8.90
C GLY A 55 -19.48 9.68 -7.88
N VAL A 56 -18.79 10.82 -8.08
CA VAL A 56 -18.68 11.91 -7.09
C VAL A 56 -20.04 12.35 -6.54
N SER A 57 -21.06 12.45 -7.40
CA SER A 57 -22.41 12.91 -7.02
C SER A 57 -23.33 11.83 -6.43
N SER A 58 -23.07 10.54 -6.65
CA SER A 58 -23.99 9.45 -6.30
C SER A 58 -23.40 8.36 -5.39
N GLY A 59 -22.08 8.22 -5.32
CA GLY A 59 -21.40 7.14 -4.60
C GLY A 59 -21.25 7.36 -3.10
N ALA A 60 -22.20 8.04 -2.46
CA ALA A 60 -22.20 8.22 -1.01
C ALA A 60 -22.35 6.84 -0.33
N GLN A 61 -21.56 6.58 0.71
CA GLN A 61 -21.57 5.31 1.42
C GLN A 61 -21.98 5.50 2.90
N PRO A 62 -22.57 4.48 3.57
CA PRO A 62 -22.78 3.11 3.09
C PRO A 62 -23.69 3.00 1.85
N LEU A 63 -23.32 2.12 0.93
CA LEU A 63 -24.11 1.75 -0.24
C LEU A 63 -25.23 0.80 0.18
N TYR A 64 -26.35 0.84 -0.53
CA TYR A 64 -27.51 -0.02 -0.26
C TYR A 64 -27.93 -0.72 -1.54
N ASN A 65 -28.35 -1.99 -1.43
CA ASN A 65 -29.11 -2.63 -2.50
C ASN A 65 -30.47 -1.92 -2.70
N PRO A 66 -31.19 -2.14 -3.83
CA PRO A 66 -32.48 -1.49 -4.08
C PRO A 66 -33.52 -1.68 -2.96
N GLU A 67 -33.51 -2.86 -2.33
CA GLU A 67 -34.41 -3.22 -1.24
C GLU A 67 -34.01 -2.61 0.11
N LYS A 68 -32.79 -2.06 0.20
CA LYS A 68 -32.16 -1.51 1.41
C LYS A 68 -31.96 -2.52 2.54
N THR A 69 -31.83 -3.79 2.23
CA THR A 69 -31.55 -4.89 3.16
C THR A 69 -30.09 -5.30 3.21
N ASN A 70 -29.30 -4.95 2.19
CA ASN A 70 -27.85 -5.14 2.19
C ASN A 70 -27.15 -3.78 2.23
N ILE A 71 -26.22 -3.62 3.17
CA ILE A 71 -25.53 -2.37 3.46
C ILE A 71 -24.04 -2.62 3.33
N LEU A 72 -23.37 -1.82 2.51
CA LEU A 72 -21.96 -2.00 2.17
C LEU A 72 -21.16 -0.74 2.45
N ALA A 73 -20.05 -0.87 3.18
CA ALA A 73 -19.03 0.17 3.29
C ALA A 73 -17.71 -0.35 2.72
N VAL A 74 -17.12 0.40 1.79
CA VAL A 74 -15.91 0.04 1.05
C VAL A 74 -14.90 1.17 1.12
N ASN A 75 -13.67 0.83 1.45
CA ASN A 75 -12.52 1.63 1.13
C ASN A 75 -11.76 0.93 0.00
N GLY A 76 -11.84 1.44 -1.22
CA GLY A 76 -11.23 0.76 -2.36
C GLY A 76 -11.72 1.25 -3.72
N GLU A 77 -11.24 0.58 -4.75
CA GLU A 77 -11.53 0.76 -6.17
C GLU A 77 -11.64 -0.61 -6.84
N ILE A 78 -12.76 -0.89 -7.51
CA ILE A 78 -12.98 -2.12 -8.28
C ILE A 78 -12.83 -1.81 -9.77
N TYR A 79 -11.63 -2.03 -10.30
CA TYR A 79 -11.25 -1.62 -11.66
C TYR A 79 -12.04 -2.34 -12.75
N ASN A 80 -12.48 -3.57 -12.52
CA ASN A 80 -13.29 -4.36 -13.46
C ASN A 80 -14.82 -4.24 -13.21
N HIS A 81 -15.29 -3.23 -12.48
CA HIS A 81 -16.70 -3.13 -12.09
C HIS A 81 -17.70 -3.14 -13.26
N LYS A 82 -17.32 -2.58 -14.43
CA LYS A 82 -18.18 -2.56 -15.62
C LYS A 82 -18.31 -3.91 -16.29
N GLU A 83 -17.23 -4.67 -16.33
CA GLU A 83 -17.20 -6.03 -16.86
C GLU A 83 -18.08 -6.93 -15.99
N LEU A 84 -17.87 -6.87 -14.67
CA LEU A 84 -18.66 -7.60 -13.69
C LEU A 84 -20.16 -7.24 -13.76
N ALA A 85 -20.49 -5.96 -13.92
CA ALA A 85 -21.88 -5.51 -14.05
C ALA A 85 -22.55 -6.04 -15.33
N ALA A 86 -21.80 -6.21 -16.42
CA ALA A 86 -22.30 -6.74 -17.69
C ALA A 86 -22.51 -8.26 -17.67
N GLU A 87 -21.84 -8.97 -16.76
CA GLU A 87 -21.87 -10.44 -16.63
C GLU A 87 -22.83 -10.94 -15.53
N LEU A 88 -23.65 -10.07 -14.95
CA LEU A 88 -24.61 -10.46 -13.92
C LEU A 88 -25.73 -11.35 -14.49
N ASP A 89 -26.00 -12.45 -13.78
CA ASP A 89 -27.13 -13.36 -14.07
C ASP A 89 -28.35 -13.05 -13.18
N VAL A 90 -28.19 -12.17 -12.19
CA VAL A 90 -29.26 -11.74 -11.28
C VAL A 90 -29.81 -10.38 -11.67
N ASP A 91 -31.11 -10.17 -11.43
CA ASP A 91 -31.71 -8.85 -11.56
C ASP A 91 -31.18 -7.92 -10.44
N PHE A 92 -30.36 -6.95 -10.82
CA PHE A 92 -29.80 -5.96 -9.92
C PHE A 92 -29.86 -4.57 -10.57
N THR A 93 -30.61 -3.66 -9.95
CA THR A 93 -30.71 -2.27 -10.41
C THR A 93 -29.67 -1.42 -9.68
N PHE A 94 -28.58 -1.06 -10.35
CA PHE A 94 -27.58 -0.13 -9.80
C PHE A 94 -28.21 1.24 -9.50
N GLN A 95 -27.96 1.75 -8.29
CA GLN A 95 -28.46 3.02 -7.77
C GLN A 95 -27.44 4.16 -7.93
N THR A 96 -26.17 3.82 -8.15
CA THR A 96 -25.06 4.77 -8.18
C THR A 96 -24.13 4.50 -9.36
N GLN A 97 -23.21 5.44 -9.58
CA GLN A 97 -22.06 5.28 -10.48
C GLN A 97 -20.80 4.81 -9.73
N SER A 98 -20.91 4.40 -8.46
CA SER A 98 -19.76 3.90 -7.71
C SER A 98 -19.36 2.54 -8.27
N ASP A 99 -18.07 2.39 -8.57
CA ASP A 99 -17.42 1.12 -8.88
C ASP A 99 -17.69 0.04 -7.79
N CYS A 100 -17.70 0.47 -6.53
CA CYS A 100 -17.90 -0.39 -5.36
C CYS A 100 -19.31 -1.02 -5.27
N GLU A 101 -20.34 -0.51 -5.97
CA GLU A 101 -21.70 -1.04 -5.88
C GLU A 101 -21.83 -2.46 -6.44
N VAL A 102 -20.92 -2.86 -7.35
CA VAL A 102 -20.90 -4.20 -7.94
C VAL A 102 -20.73 -5.31 -6.90
N ILE A 103 -20.16 -5.01 -5.74
CA ILE A 103 -20.04 -5.95 -4.61
C ILE A 103 -21.43 -6.36 -4.09
N LEU A 104 -22.40 -5.45 -4.04
CA LEU A 104 -23.78 -5.79 -3.64
C LEU A 104 -24.45 -6.73 -4.66
N ALA A 105 -24.21 -6.49 -5.95
CA ALA A 105 -24.74 -7.34 -7.02
C ALA A 105 -24.12 -8.74 -7.00
N LEU A 106 -22.80 -8.83 -6.83
CA LEU A 106 -22.10 -10.10 -6.72
C LEU A 106 -22.48 -10.86 -5.46
N TYR A 107 -22.68 -10.18 -4.32
CA TYR A 107 -23.17 -10.81 -3.10
C TYR A 107 -24.56 -11.42 -3.30
N LYS A 108 -25.47 -10.72 -4.00
CA LYS A 108 -26.80 -11.26 -4.37
C LYS A 108 -26.70 -12.51 -5.25
N GLN A 109 -25.73 -12.57 -6.16
CA GLN A 109 -25.55 -13.69 -7.09
C GLN A 109 -24.81 -14.88 -6.49
N LYS A 110 -23.74 -14.64 -5.72
CA LYS A 110 -22.75 -15.65 -5.32
C LYS A 110 -22.60 -15.80 -3.81
N GLY A 111 -23.33 -15.03 -2.99
CA GLY A 111 -23.10 -15.00 -1.55
C GLY A 111 -21.67 -14.55 -1.25
N PRO A 112 -20.87 -15.26 -0.44
CA PRO A 112 -19.47 -14.90 -0.17
C PRO A 112 -18.49 -15.28 -1.31
N ASP A 113 -18.90 -16.09 -2.29
CA ASP A 113 -17.97 -16.73 -3.24
C ASP A 113 -17.68 -15.88 -4.50
N PHE A 114 -17.32 -14.61 -4.33
CA PHE A 114 -17.01 -13.69 -5.43
C PHE A 114 -15.69 -12.91 -5.28
N LEU A 115 -14.97 -13.01 -4.16
CA LEU A 115 -13.86 -12.08 -3.91
C LEU A 115 -12.74 -12.20 -4.95
N ASP A 116 -12.50 -13.39 -5.48
CA ASP A 116 -11.50 -13.59 -6.54
C ASP A 116 -12.00 -13.17 -7.93
N ASP A 117 -13.26 -12.76 -8.08
CA ASP A 117 -13.76 -12.13 -9.32
C ASP A 117 -13.35 -10.64 -9.38
N LEU A 118 -13.15 -10.01 -8.23
CA LEU A 118 -12.80 -8.60 -8.14
C LEU A 118 -11.36 -8.37 -8.62
N ASN A 119 -11.18 -7.48 -9.60
CA ASN A 119 -9.89 -6.86 -9.88
C ASN A 119 -9.93 -5.45 -9.30
N GLY A 120 -9.19 -5.23 -8.22
CA GLY A 120 -9.28 -3.99 -7.46
C GLY A 120 -8.38 -3.98 -6.25
N ILE A 121 -8.37 -2.84 -5.57
CA ILE A 121 -7.80 -2.67 -4.24
C ILE A 121 -8.95 -2.35 -3.30
N PHE A 122 -9.15 -3.11 -2.23
CA PHE A 122 -10.33 -2.94 -1.39
C PHE A 122 -10.17 -3.49 0.02
N ALA A 123 -10.87 -2.84 0.93
CA ALA A 123 -11.33 -3.42 2.17
C ALA A 123 -12.80 -3.05 2.32
N PHE A 124 -13.66 -4.02 2.65
CA PHE A 124 -15.08 -3.75 2.82
C PHE A 124 -15.70 -4.49 4.00
N CYS A 125 -16.82 -3.95 4.47
CA CYS A 125 -17.74 -4.63 5.37
C CYS A 125 -19.16 -4.51 4.81
N LEU A 126 -19.79 -5.65 4.58
CA LEU A 126 -21.17 -5.79 4.14
C LEU A 126 -22.00 -6.36 5.29
N TYR A 127 -23.16 -5.77 5.57
CA TYR A 127 -24.17 -6.31 6.48
C TYR A 127 -25.45 -6.64 5.70
N ASP A 128 -25.97 -7.84 5.94
CA ASP A 128 -27.22 -8.36 5.40
C ASP A 128 -28.24 -8.43 6.55
N GLU A 129 -29.22 -7.51 6.53
CA GLU A 129 -30.29 -7.43 7.51
C GLU A 129 -31.26 -8.62 7.43
N GLU A 130 -31.52 -9.15 6.24
CA GLU A 130 -32.48 -10.24 6.05
C GLU A 130 -31.98 -11.54 6.66
N ASN A 131 -30.68 -11.81 6.48
CA ASN A 131 -30.06 -13.02 7.00
C ASN A 131 -29.39 -12.84 8.36
N ASP A 132 -29.33 -11.63 8.91
CA ASP A 132 -28.50 -11.25 10.07
C ASP A 132 -27.08 -11.82 9.91
N ALA A 133 -26.43 -11.38 8.83
CA ALA A 133 -25.11 -11.85 8.41
C ALA A 133 -24.20 -10.67 8.08
N TYR A 134 -22.89 -10.88 8.16
CA TYR A 134 -21.92 -9.93 7.61
C TYR A 134 -20.85 -10.65 6.81
N LEU A 135 -20.32 -9.94 5.82
CA LEU A 135 -19.18 -10.34 5.01
C LEU A 135 -18.12 -9.23 5.06
N ILE A 136 -16.92 -9.58 5.52
CA ILE A 136 -15.75 -8.70 5.49
C ILE A 136 -14.77 -9.26 4.48
N GLY A 137 -14.21 -8.43 3.61
CA GLY A 137 -13.22 -8.85 2.62
C GLY A 137 -12.09 -7.82 2.48
N ARG A 138 -10.90 -8.32 2.18
CA ARG A 138 -9.70 -7.52 1.88
C ARG A 138 -9.03 -8.00 0.62
N ASP A 139 -8.47 -7.09 -0.18
CA ASP A 139 -7.82 -7.39 -1.46
C ASP A 139 -6.66 -8.39 -1.34
N HIS A 140 -6.26 -8.96 -2.48
CA HIS A 140 -5.36 -10.11 -2.63
C HIS A 140 -4.01 -9.96 -1.94
N ILE A 141 -3.47 -8.74 -1.85
CA ILE A 141 -2.14 -8.45 -1.26
C ILE A 141 -2.24 -7.57 -0.01
N GLY A 142 -3.43 -7.05 0.32
CA GLY A 142 -3.64 -6.15 1.45
C GLY A 142 -3.16 -4.73 1.18
N ILE A 143 -3.30 -4.28 -0.07
CA ILE A 143 -2.99 -2.93 -0.53
C ILE A 143 -3.80 -1.90 0.26
N ILE A 144 -5.06 -2.21 0.56
CA ILE A 144 -5.89 -1.44 1.46
C ILE A 144 -5.76 -1.98 2.89
N PRO A 145 -5.51 -1.14 3.91
CA PRO A 145 -5.43 -1.59 5.29
C PRO A 145 -6.81 -1.90 5.89
N LEU A 146 -6.84 -2.95 6.73
CA LEU A 146 -8.02 -3.35 7.48
C LEU A 146 -7.59 -4.06 8.77
N TYR A 147 -8.24 -3.71 9.88
CA TYR A 147 -8.01 -4.28 11.19
C TYR A 147 -9.33 -4.75 11.79
N THR A 148 -9.26 -5.76 12.64
CA THR A 148 -10.39 -6.26 13.41
C THR A 148 -10.05 -6.33 14.89
N GLY A 149 -11.06 -6.29 15.75
CA GLY A 149 -10.84 -6.35 17.18
C GLY A 149 -12.09 -6.66 17.99
N HIS A 150 -11.89 -6.93 19.27
CA HIS A 150 -12.98 -7.17 20.22
C HIS A 150 -12.83 -6.27 21.43
N ASP A 151 -13.93 -5.69 21.90
CA ASP A 151 -13.98 -5.00 23.19
C ASP A 151 -14.21 -5.97 24.36
N GLU A 152 -14.38 -5.41 25.56
CA GLU A 152 -14.62 -6.19 26.79
C GLU A 152 -16.03 -6.80 26.89
N HIS A 153 -16.98 -6.35 26.08
CA HIS A 153 -18.32 -6.91 25.99
C HIS A 153 -18.42 -8.01 24.91
N GLY A 154 -17.37 -8.17 24.11
CA GLY A 154 -17.32 -9.10 23.00
C GLY A 154 -18.06 -8.59 21.76
N ASN A 155 -18.28 -7.28 21.64
CA ASN A 155 -18.65 -6.67 20.35
C ASN A 155 -17.46 -6.84 19.39
N PHE A 156 -17.76 -7.11 18.12
CA PHE A 156 -16.73 -7.29 17.09
C PHE A 156 -16.59 -6.02 16.27
N TYR A 157 -15.36 -5.55 16.05
CA TYR A 157 -15.08 -4.31 15.36
C TYR A 157 -14.23 -4.55 14.14
N VAL A 158 -14.44 -3.71 13.13
CA VAL A 158 -13.63 -3.65 11.91
C VAL A 158 -13.32 -2.19 11.60
N ALA A 159 -12.08 -1.86 11.23
CA ALA A 159 -11.70 -0.50 10.86
C ALA A 159 -10.52 -0.44 9.88
N SER A 160 -10.47 0.61 9.05
CA SER A 160 -9.33 0.79 8.12
C SER A 160 -7.98 1.04 8.81
N GLU A 161 -7.96 1.57 10.03
CA GLU A 161 -6.73 1.89 10.75
C GLU A 161 -6.86 1.52 12.24
N LEU A 162 -5.73 1.07 12.81
CA LEU A 162 -5.61 0.63 14.21
C LEU A 162 -6.08 1.70 15.20
N LYS A 163 -5.89 2.98 14.90
CA LYS A 163 -6.20 4.14 15.74
C LYS A 163 -7.67 4.26 16.10
N ALA A 164 -8.58 3.71 15.29
CA ALA A 164 -10.00 3.67 15.60
C ALA A 164 -10.39 2.51 16.53
N LEU A 165 -9.53 1.49 16.66
CA LEU A 165 -9.76 0.31 17.51
C LEU A 165 -8.99 0.39 18.83
N SER A 166 -7.78 0.94 18.81
CA SER A 166 -6.88 1.04 19.98
C SER A 166 -7.53 1.64 21.24
N PRO A 167 -8.42 2.65 21.16
CA PRO A 167 -9.06 3.21 22.35
C PRO A 167 -10.12 2.31 23.00
N ILE A 168 -10.65 1.32 22.28
CA ILE A 168 -11.86 0.57 22.67
C ILE A 168 -11.67 -0.95 22.74
N CYS A 169 -10.80 -1.52 21.91
CA CYS A 169 -10.61 -2.96 21.81
C CYS A 169 -9.54 -3.46 22.80
N LYS A 170 -9.77 -4.65 23.38
CA LYS A 170 -8.78 -5.38 24.20
C LYS A 170 -7.88 -6.27 23.36
N HIS A 171 -8.39 -6.73 22.21
CA HIS A 171 -7.67 -7.52 21.23
C HIS A 171 -7.83 -6.86 19.87
N ILE A 172 -6.72 -6.70 19.16
CA ILE A 172 -6.69 -6.13 17.81
C ILE A 172 -5.73 -6.97 16.98
N GLU A 173 -6.12 -7.21 15.74
CA GLU A 173 -5.32 -7.90 14.75
C GLU A 173 -5.52 -7.25 13.39
N GLU A 174 -4.54 -7.40 12.52
CA GLU A 174 -4.70 -7.03 11.12
C GLU A 174 -5.59 -8.09 10.44
N PHE A 175 -6.60 -7.64 9.68
CA PHE A 175 -7.41 -8.55 8.88
C PHE A 175 -6.57 -9.05 7.70
N PRO A 176 -6.39 -10.37 7.51
CA PRO A 176 -5.37 -10.87 6.58
C PRO A 176 -5.67 -10.51 5.11
N PRO A 177 -4.62 -10.26 4.29
CA PRO A 177 -4.78 -10.01 2.85
C PRO A 177 -5.29 -11.24 2.12
N GLY A 178 -6.08 -11.09 1.06
CA GLY A 178 -6.57 -12.21 0.24
C GLY A 178 -7.54 -13.13 0.99
N HIS A 179 -8.19 -12.63 2.04
CA HIS A 179 -9.15 -13.36 2.86
C HIS A 179 -10.50 -12.66 2.92
N TYR A 180 -11.50 -13.44 3.34
CA TYR A 180 -12.79 -12.94 3.79
C TYR A 180 -13.24 -13.62 5.08
N LEU A 181 -14.17 -12.97 5.79
CA LEU A 181 -14.89 -13.52 6.93
C LEU A 181 -16.38 -13.40 6.67
N TYR A 182 -17.05 -14.54 6.48
CA TYR A 182 -18.51 -14.60 6.44
C TYR A 182 -19.04 -15.08 7.80
N SER A 183 -19.93 -14.30 8.42
CA SER A 183 -20.34 -14.53 9.82
C SER A 183 -21.04 -15.87 10.06
N LYS A 184 -21.73 -16.41 9.03
CA LYS A 184 -22.39 -17.73 9.14
C LYS A 184 -21.39 -18.88 9.18
N ASP A 185 -20.23 -18.71 8.58
CA ASP A 185 -19.15 -19.70 8.64
C ASP A 185 -18.26 -19.50 9.88
N GLY A 186 -18.12 -18.24 10.33
CA GLY A 186 -17.32 -17.86 11.50
C GLY A 186 -15.82 -18.10 11.33
N LYS A 187 -15.35 -18.26 10.08
CA LYS A 187 -13.97 -18.61 9.75
C LYS A 187 -13.37 -17.60 8.78
N MET A 188 -12.13 -17.24 9.05
CA MET A 188 -11.29 -16.52 8.10
C MET A 188 -10.93 -17.47 6.95
N THR A 189 -11.32 -17.13 5.72
CA THR A 189 -11.17 -17.99 4.55
C THR A 189 -10.30 -17.31 3.50
N PRO A 190 -9.17 -17.92 3.09
CA PRO A 190 -8.37 -17.40 1.97
C PRO A 190 -9.11 -17.64 0.66
N TYR A 191 -9.24 -16.60 -0.16
CA TYR A 191 -9.79 -16.70 -1.52
C TYR A 191 -8.71 -16.59 -2.60
N TYR A 192 -7.61 -15.90 -2.32
CA TYR A 192 -6.54 -15.67 -3.30
C TYR A 192 -5.53 -16.82 -3.24
N LYS A 193 -5.55 -17.67 -4.26
CA LYS A 193 -4.58 -18.75 -4.45
C LYS A 193 -4.13 -18.79 -5.88
N ARG A 194 -2.83 -18.92 -6.10
CA ARG A 194 -2.25 -18.96 -7.45
C ARG A 194 -1.25 -20.09 -7.60
N ASP A 195 -1.15 -20.60 -8.82
CA ASP A 195 -0.20 -21.63 -9.23
C ASP A 195 1.26 -21.20 -9.00
N TRP A 196 1.57 -19.93 -9.27
CA TRP A 196 2.89 -19.35 -9.11
C TRP A 196 3.40 -19.32 -7.67
N GLU A 197 2.58 -19.64 -6.65
CA GLU A 197 3.06 -19.78 -5.26
C GLU A 197 4.10 -20.92 -5.11
N THR A 198 4.15 -21.84 -6.08
CA THR A 198 5.10 -22.95 -6.10
C THR A 198 6.10 -22.81 -7.24
N PHE A 199 7.39 -22.99 -6.95
CA PHE A 199 8.45 -22.89 -7.96
C PHE A 199 8.29 -23.92 -9.09
N ASP A 200 7.85 -25.14 -8.78
CA ASP A 200 7.64 -26.20 -9.76
C ASP A 200 6.64 -25.83 -10.86
N ALA A 201 5.68 -24.94 -10.57
CA ALA A 201 4.70 -24.47 -11.54
C ALA A 201 5.24 -23.41 -12.52
N VAL A 202 6.40 -22.80 -12.23
CA VAL A 202 6.94 -21.66 -13.00
C VAL A 202 8.34 -21.86 -13.55
N LYS A 203 9.08 -22.86 -13.08
CA LYS A 203 10.49 -23.11 -13.43
C LYS A 203 10.76 -23.29 -14.93
N ASP A 204 9.78 -23.80 -15.67
CA ASP A 204 9.88 -24.12 -17.10
C ASP A 204 9.06 -23.16 -17.98
N ASN A 205 8.50 -22.10 -17.40
CA ASN A 205 7.69 -21.13 -18.15
C ASN A 205 8.56 -20.30 -19.10
N SER A 206 7.93 -19.66 -20.09
CA SER A 206 8.57 -18.65 -20.94
C SER A 206 8.77 -17.33 -20.18
N ALA A 207 9.60 -16.46 -20.74
CA ALA A 207 9.82 -15.12 -20.21
C ALA A 207 10.05 -14.15 -21.37
N GLU A 208 9.01 -13.40 -21.74
CA GLU A 208 9.06 -12.40 -22.80
C GLU A 208 8.85 -11.01 -22.21
N ALA A 209 9.75 -10.08 -22.53
CA ALA A 209 9.66 -8.70 -22.05
C ALA A 209 8.38 -7.99 -22.54
N GLN A 210 7.87 -8.41 -23.70
CA GLN A 210 6.63 -7.90 -24.29
C GLN A 210 5.39 -8.24 -23.43
N ASP A 211 5.33 -9.45 -22.86
CA ASP A 211 4.22 -9.85 -21.98
C ASP A 211 4.19 -8.98 -20.70
N VAL A 212 5.36 -8.70 -20.12
CA VAL A 212 5.51 -7.81 -18.96
C VAL A 212 5.04 -6.39 -19.30
N LYS A 213 5.46 -5.89 -20.47
CA LYS A 213 5.08 -4.57 -20.94
C LYS A 213 3.57 -4.44 -21.13
N ASP A 214 2.97 -5.34 -21.92
CA ASP A 214 1.55 -5.28 -22.27
C ASP A 214 0.66 -5.43 -21.03
N ALA A 215 1.02 -6.32 -20.11
CA ALA A 215 0.30 -6.51 -18.87
C ALA A 215 0.40 -5.28 -17.95
N LEU A 216 1.57 -4.63 -17.86
CA LEU A 216 1.72 -3.42 -17.04
C LEU A 216 1.01 -2.22 -17.67
N GLU A 217 1.01 -2.10 -19.00
CA GLU A 217 0.22 -1.09 -19.70
C GLU A 217 -1.28 -1.26 -19.43
N ALA A 218 -1.78 -2.50 -19.47
CA ALA A 218 -3.16 -2.83 -19.14
C ALA A 218 -3.49 -2.49 -17.66
N ALA A 219 -2.61 -2.84 -16.73
CA ALA A 219 -2.76 -2.52 -15.31
C ALA A 219 -2.81 -1.01 -15.06
N VAL A 220 -1.88 -0.23 -15.64
CA VAL A 220 -1.90 1.22 -15.52
C VAL A 220 -3.21 1.78 -16.10
N LYS A 221 -3.59 1.35 -17.30
CA LYS A 221 -4.83 1.81 -17.95
C LYS A 221 -6.06 1.57 -17.09
N ARG A 222 -6.24 0.36 -16.54
CA ARG A 222 -7.33 0.04 -15.60
C ARG A 222 -7.35 0.99 -14.40
N GLN A 223 -6.18 1.30 -13.84
CA GLN A 223 -6.06 2.13 -12.65
C GLN A 223 -6.18 3.64 -12.91
N LEU A 224 -6.41 4.10 -14.15
CA LEU A 224 -6.74 5.51 -14.42
C LEU A 224 -8.22 5.85 -14.22
N MET A 225 -9.06 4.86 -13.88
CA MET A 225 -10.49 5.04 -13.57
C MET A 225 -10.72 6.11 -12.49
N CYS A 226 -11.15 7.33 -12.85
CA CYS A 226 -11.44 8.40 -11.90
C CYS A 226 -12.28 9.55 -12.50
N ASP A 227 -13.05 10.25 -11.67
CA ASP A 227 -13.79 11.46 -12.04
C ASP A 227 -13.13 12.76 -11.52
N VAL A 228 -11.88 12.68 -11.03
CA VAL A 228 -11.18 13.76 -10.33
C VAL A 228 -9.73 13.91 -10.80
N PRO A 229 -9.09 15.07 -10.57
CA PRO A 229 -7.68 15.26 -10.88
C PRO A 229 -6.77 14.23 -10.20
N TYR A 230 -5.87 13.66 -10.99
CA TYR A 230 -4.87 12.71 -10.56
C TYR A 230 -3.44 13.11 -10.99
N GLY A 231 -2.45 12.44 -10.43
CA GLY A 231 -1.04 12.62 -10.79
C GLY A 231 -0.23 11.32 -10.68
N VAL A 232 1.09 11.44 -10.76
CA VAL A 232 2.03 10.32 -10.57
C VAL A 232 3.11 10.70 -9.58
N LEU A 233 3.53 9.73 -8.77
CA LEU A 233 4.76 9.85 -7.98
C LEU A 233 5.94 9.50 -8.89
N LEU A 234 6.95 10.36 -8.91
CA LEU A 234 8.11 10.25 -9.79
C LEU A 234 9.38 10.51 -8.98
N SER A 235 10.11 9.45 -8.63
CA SER A 235 11.38 9.53 -7.90
C SER A 235 12.61 9.56 -8.81
N GLY A 236 12.42 9.36 -10.13
CA GLY A 236 13.53 9.17 -11.06
C GLY A 236 14.23 7.81 -10.97
N GLY A 237 13.72 6.90 -10.12
CA GLY A 237 14.03 5.47 -10.19
C GLY A 237 13.24 4.77 -11.30
N LEU A 238 13.67 3.57 -11.70
CA LEU A 238 13.04 2.80 -12.79
C LEU A 238 11.52 2.70 -12.62
N ASP A 239 11.06 2.28 -11.45
CA ASP A 239 9.69 1.81 -11.22
C ASP A 239 8.66 2.94 -11.39
N SER A 240 8.87 4.04 -10.66
CA SER A 240 8.03 5.24 -10.73
C SER A 240 8.10 5.93 -12.11
N SER A 241 9.26 5.83 -12.78
CA SER A 241 9.46 6.37 -14.12
C SER A 241 8.66 5.59 -15.17
N VAL A 242 8.69 4.25 -15.12
CA VAL A 242 7.89 3.38 -16.01
C VAL A 242 6.39 3.68 -15.84
N ILE A 243 5.89 3.71 -14.60
CA ILE A 243 4.49 4.07 -14.33
C ILE A 243 4.14 5.46 -14.88
N SER A 244 5.01 6.44 -14.67
CA SER A 244 4.80 7.81 -15.15
C SER A 244 4.76 7.89 -16.68
N ALA A 245 5.66 7.18 -17.36
CA ALA A 245 5.73 7.14 -18.82
C ALA A 245 4.51 6.44 -19.43
N ILE A 246 4.07 5.32 -18.86
CA ILE A 246 2.84 4.63 -19.30
C ILE A 246 1.63 5.53 -19.06
N THR A 247 1.50 6.10 -17.86
CA THR A 247 0.40 6.99 -17.51
C THR A 247 0.29 8.16 -18.48
N GLN A 248 1.41 8.80 -18.82
CA GLN A 248 1.44 9.92 -19.76
C GLN A 248 0.88 9.55 -21.14
N ARG A 249 1.05 8.30 -21.60
CA ARG A 249 0.52 7.85 -22.90
C ARG A 249 -1.00 7.73 -22.91
N PHE A 250 -1.60 7.35 -21.78
CA PHE A 250 -3.04 7.15 -21.66
C PHE A 250 -3.76 8.37 -21.08
N ALA A 251 -3.05 9.28 -20.40
CA ALA A 251 -3.64 10.41 -19.66
C ALA A 251 -4.43 11.41 -20.52
N ALA A 252 -4.26 11.41 -21.85
CA ALA A 252 -4.99 12.30 -22.74
C ALA A 252 -6.47 11.90 -22.92
N LYS A 253 -6.83 10.66 -22.59
CA LYS A 253 -8.16 10.09 -22.86
C LYS A 253 -8.82 9.60 -21.57
N ARG A 254 -10.16 9.60 -21.56
CA ARG A 254 -10.95 9.06 -20.45
C ARG A 254 -11.10 7.56 -20.57
N ILE A 255 -10.63 6.82 -19.58
CA ILE A 255 -10.80 5.36 -19.59
C ILE A 255 -12.26 4.99 -19.29
N GLU A 256 -13.01 5.86 -18.62
CA GLU A 256 -14.39 5.56 -18.21
C GLU A 256 -15.36 5.45 -19.39
N ASP A 257 -15.04 6.02 -20.55
CA ASP A 257 -15.85 5.93 -21.76
C ASP A 257 -15.12 5.21 -22.91
N ASN A 258 -14.15 4.36 -22.59
CA ASN A 258 -13.36 3.60 -23.56
C ASN A 258 -12.53 4.48 -24.51
N ASP A 259 -11.88 5.50 -23.96
CA ASP A 259 -11.01 6.44 -24.67
C ASP A 259 -11.73 7.31 -25.72
N GLU A 260 -13.07 7.43 -25.63
CA GLU A 260 -13.88 8.17 -26.60
C GLU A 260 -13.73 9.69 -26.42
N SER A 261 -13.60 10.17 -25.18
CA SER A 261 -13.46 11.60 -24.90
C SER A 261 -12.09 12.00 -24.34
N ASP A 262 -11.76 13.29 -24.49
CA ASP A 262 -10.54 13.86 -23.91
C ASP A 262 -10.65 13.94 -22.38
N ALA A 263 -9.54 13.70 -21.68
CA ALA A 263 -9.49 13.84 -20.24
C ALA A 263 -9.79 15.30 -19.83
N TRP A 264 -10.66 15.47 -18.84
CA TRP A 264 -10.95 16.80 -18.27
C TRP A 264 -9.69 17.42 -17.63
N TRP A 265 -8.77 16.60 -17.16
CA TRP A 265 -7.48 17.02 -16.62
C TRP A 265 -6.41 16.94 -17.72
N PRO A 266 -6.08 18.05 -18.42
CA PRO A 266 -5.46 17.98 -19.74
C PRO A 266 -3.95 17.67 -19.72
N LYS A 267 -3.32 17.74 -18.54
CA LYS A 267 -1.88 17.49 -18.38
C LYS A 267 -1.63 16.68 -17.13
N LEU A 268 -0.76 15.69 -17.24
CA LEU A 268 -0.34 14.88 -16.10
C LEU A 268 0.61 15.68 -15.21
N HIS A 269 0.33 15.67 -13.91
CA HIS A 269 1.20 16.24 -12.90
C HIS A 269 2.06 15.12 -12.29
N SER A 270 3.36 15.40 -12.10
CA SER A 270 4.28 14.46 -11.46
C SER A 270 4.91 15.07 -10.23
N PHE A 271 5.14 14.26 -9.19
CA PHE A 271 5.60 14.71 -7.87
C PHE A 271 6.84 13.95 -7.44
N SER A 272 7.88 14.68 -7.08
CA SER A 272 9.09 14.14 -6.45
C SER A 272 9.24 14.76 -5.06
N VAL A 273 9.96 14.08 -4.15
CA VAL A 273 10.25 14.63 -2.82
C VAL A 273 11.70 14.32 -2.43
N GLY A 274 12.36 15.29 -1.82
CA GLY A 274 13.75 15.15 -1.39
C GLY A 274 14.26 16.36 -0.62
N LEU A 275 15.45 16.24 -0.06
CA LEU A 275 16.23 17.39 0.40
C LEU A 275 16.73 18.19 -0.80
N ASP A 276 17.04 19.47 -0.57
CA ASP A 276 17.59 20.33 -1.62
C ASP A 276 18.87 19.70 -2.23
N GLY A 277 18.91 19.60 -3.55
CA GLY A 277 19.99 18.96 -4.29
C GLY A 277 20.05 17.42 -4.24
N SER A 278 19.00 16.73 -3.78
CA SER A 278 19.03 15.27 -3.73
C SER A 278 19.10 14.60 -5.12
N PRO A 279 19.69 13.39 -5.22
CA PRO A 279 19.75 12.63 -6.48
C PRO A 279 18.36 12.34 -7.08
N ASP A 280 17.38 12.03 -6.24
CA ASP A 280 16.01 11.72 -6.70
C ASP A 280 15.35 12.93 -7.37
N LEU A 281 15.50 14.14 -6.81
CA LEU A 281 14.95 15.35 -7.44
C LEU A 281 15.55 15.59 -8.84
N ALA A 282 16.87 15.41 -8.98
CA ALA A 282 17.55 15.60 -10.26
C ALA A 282 17.14 14.53 -11.29
N ALA A 283 17.03 13.27 -10.88
CA ALA A 283 16.61 12.18 -11.75
C ALA A 283 15.13 12.31 -12.15
N ALA A 284 14.26 12.68 -11.21
CA ALA A 284 12.84 12.91 -11.47
C ALA A 284 12.61 14.04 -12.48
N GLN A 285 13.37 15.14 -12.37
CA GLN A 285 13.28 16.25 -13.32
C GLN A 285 13.62 15.82 -14.75
N LYS A 286 14.68 15.02 -14.93
CA LYS A 286 15.06 14.50 -16.26
C LYS A 286 13.97 13.65 -16.89
N VAL A 287 13.35 12.76 -16.11
CA VAL A 287 12.25 11.93 -16.60
C VAL A 287 11.05 12.81 -16.95
N ALA A 288 10.69 13.76 -16.08
CA ALA A 288 9.58 14.67 -16.32
C ALA A 288 9.75 15.51 -17.59
N ASP A 289 10.95 16.01 -17.86
CA ASP A 289 11.28 16.77 -19.07
C ASP A 289 11.09 15.92 -20.33
N MET A 290 11.46 14.63 -20.29
CA MET A 290 11.30 13.72 -21.42
C MET A 290 9.84 13.35 -21.68
N ILE A 291 9.08 13.00 -20.64
CA ILE A 291 7.67 12.57 -20.81
C ILE A 291 6.71 13.76 -20.93
N GLY A 292 7.13 14.97 -20.55
CA GLY A 292 6.35 16.20 -20.70
C GLY A 292 5.28 16.41 -19.63
N THR A 293 5.53 15.93 -18.40
CA THR A 293 4.65 16.19 -17.25
C THR A 293 4.83 17.62 -16.71
N ILE A 294 3.81 18.13 -16.01
CA ILE A 294 4.01 19.29 -15.12
C ILE A 294 4.65 18.76 -13.83
N HIS A 295 5.95 18.98 -13.67
CA HIS A 295 6.71 18.47 -12.53
C HIS A 295 6.68 19.40 -11.32
N HIS A 296 6.53 18.80 -10.14
CA HIS A 296 6.52 19.49 -8.86
C HIS A 296 7.57 18.86 -7.94
N PRO A 297 8.80 19.41 -7.89
CA PRO A 297 9.80 18.99 -6.93
C PRO A 297 9.46 19.53 -5.54
N ILE A 298 9.24 18.63 -4.59
CA ILE A 298 8.88 18.98 -3.21
C ILE A 298 10.13 18.90 -2.35
N ILE A 299 10.67 20.06 -2.00
CA ILE A 299 11.82 20.19 -1.12
C ILE A 299 11.34 20.25 0.32
N PHE A 300 11.87 19.41 1.19
CA PHE A 300 11.68 19.49 2.63
C PHE A 300 13.01 19.70 3.34
N THR A 301 12.96 20.25 4.55
CA THR A 301 14.13 20.40 5.43
C THR A 301 14.19 19.25 6.43
N ILE A 302 15.40 18.96 6.94
CA ILE A 302 15.58 17.93 7.98
C ILE A 302 14.72 18.23 9.20
N GLN A 303 14.61 19.51 9.61
CA GLN A 303 13.78 19.89 10.75
C GLN A 303 12.30 19.60 10.51
N GLU A 304 11.76 19.90 9.32
CA GLU A 304 10.39 19.53 8.97
C GLU A 304 10.16 18.01 9.00
N GLY A 305 11.17 17.23 8.58
CA GLY A 305 11.14 15.77 8.70
C GLY A 305 11.09 15.30 10.15
N ILE A 306 11.94 15.84 11.03
CA ILE A 306 11.98 15.51 12.46
C ILE A 306 10.67 15.90 13.14
N ASP A 307 10.17 17.11 12.88
CA ASP A 307 8.92 17.63 13.46
C ASP A 307 7.70 16.80 13.03
N ALA A 308 7.75 16.17 11.86
CA ALA A 308 6.69 15.32 11.35
C ALA A 308 6.67 13.91 11.95
N LEU A 309 7.74 13.42 12.59
CA LEU A 309 7.87 12.02 13.04
C LEU A 309 6.70 11.57 13.91
N ARG A 310 6.22 12.43 14.81
CA ARG A 310 5.10 12.11 15.71
C ARG A 310 3.81 11.83 14.93
N GLU A 311 3.48 12.71 13.99
CA GLU A 311 2.29 12.55 13.15
C GLU A 311 2.44 11.40 12.15
N VAL A 312 3.63 11.20 11.58
CA VAL A 312 3.92 10.05 10.72
C VAL A 312 3.66 8.75 11.47
N ILE A 313 4.20 8.58 12.68
CA ILE A 313 4.00 7.37 13.48
C ILE A 313 2.52 7.17 13.84
N TYR A 314 1.79 8.25 14.15
CA TYR A 314 0.35 8.19 14.36
C TYR A 314 -0.41 7.72 13.12
N HIS A 315 -0.06 8.21 11.93
CA HIS A 315 -0.75 7.84 10.69
C HIS A 315 -0.40 6.44 10.21
N ILE A 316 0.89 6.05 10.21
CA ILE A 316 1.34 4.75 9.69
C ILE A 316 1.06 3.61 10.69
N GLU A 317 1.03 3.91 11.98
CA GLU A 317 0.72 2.96 13.06
C GLU A 317 1.76 1.84 13.15
N THR A 318 3.02 2.22 13.03
CA THR A 318 4.18 1.32 13.15
C THR A 318 5.31 2.00 13.91
N TYR A 319 6.22 1.18 14.45
CA TYR A 319 7.51 1.61 14.98
C TYR A 319 8.69 0.98 14.21
N ASP A 320 8.42 0.41 13.03
CA ASP A 320 9.47 -0.09 12.14
C ASP A 320 10.32 1.07 11.58
N VAL A 321 11.64 0.96 11.76
CA VAL A 321 12.59 2.04 11.44
C VAL A 321 12.60 2.35 9.95
N THR A 322 12.68 1.32 9.11
CA THR A 322 12.75 1.47 7.65
C THR A 322 11.47 2.13 7.12
N THR A 323 10.33 1.66 7.60
CA THR A 323 9.02 2.17 7.22
C THR A 323 8.87 3.63 7.61
N ILE A 324 9.23 4.03 8.84
CA ILE A 324 9.12 5.43 9.29
C ILE A 324 10.04 6.37 8.50
N ARG A 325 11.30 5.96 8.26
CA ARG A 325 12.25 6.74 7.47
C ARG A 325 11.73 7.05 6.06
N ALA A 326 11.18 6.04 5.39
CA ALA A 326 10.63 6.18 4.04
C ALA A 326 9.25 6.88 4.03
N SER A 327 8.44 6.68 5.08
CA SER A 327 7.09 7.27 5.17
C SER A 327 7.13 8.77 5.40
N THR A 328 8.17 9.30 6.05
CA THR A 328 8.24 10.72 6.42
C THR A 328 8.27 11.65 5.20
N PRO A 329 9.16 11.47 4.21
CA PRO A 329 9.11 12.25 2.97
C PRO A 329 7.78 12.06 2.21
N MET A 330 7.26 10.84 2.16
CA MET A 330 6.00 10.54 1.46
C MET A 330 4.80 11.24 2.10
N TYR A 331 4.75 11.31 3.43
CA TYR A 331 3.73 12.05 4.19
C TYR A 331 3.81 13.56 3.89
N LEU A 332 5.02 14.13 3.87
CA LEU A 332 5.22 15.55 3.54
C LEU A 332 4.84 15.86 2.09
N MET A 333 5.15 14.95 1.17
CA MET A 333 4.76 15.04 -0.24
C MET A 333 3.23 15.02 -0.42
N ALA A 334 2.55 14.07 0.24
CA ALA A 334 1.09 13.95 0.20
C ALA A 334 0.38 15.23 0.62
N ARG A 335 0.90 15.94 1.64
CA ARG A 335 0.39 17.25 2.07
C ARG A 335 0.36 18.27 0.95
N GLN A 336 1.44 18.34 0.16
CA GLN A 336 1.53 19.30 -0.95
C GLN A 336 0.67 18.88 -2.14
N ILE A 337 0.62 17.59 -2.46
CA ILE A 337 -0.27 17.03 -3.50
C ILE A 337 -1.73 17.40 -3.20
N LYS A 338 -2.16 17.21 -1.95
CA LYS A 338 -3.51 17.60 -1.51
C LYS A 338 -3.77 19.10 -1.66
N ALA A 339 -2.80 19.93 -1.29
CA ALA A 339 -2.91 21.39 -1.39
C ALA A 339 -3.12 21.87 -2.84
N MET A 340 -2.70 21.08 -3.83
CA MET A 340 -2.91 21.33 -5.26
C MET A 340 -4.25 20.81 -5.79
N GLY A 341 -5.08 20.20 -4.94
CA GLY A 341 -6.40 19.68 -5.30
C GLY A 341 -6.38 18.30 -5.94
N ILE A 342 -5.23 17.62 -6.00
CA ILE A 342 -5.12 16.26 -6.51
C ILE A 342 -5.57 15.27 -5.43
N LYS A 343 -6.41 14.31 -5.82
CA LYS A 343 -6.99 13.32 -4.90
C LYS A 343 -6.46 11.91 -5.10
N MET A 344 -5.83 11.62 -6.24
CA MET A 344 -5.31 10.29 -6.56
C MET A 344 -3.94 10.41 -7.22
N VAL A 345 -3.03 9.50 -6.91
CA VAL A 345 -1.75 9.35 -7.59
C VAL A 345 -1.44 7.89 -7.86
N LEU A 346 -0.72 7.61 -8.95
CA LEU A 346 -0.11 6.30 -9.19
C LEU A 346 1.34 6.26 -8.67
N SER A 347 1.74 5.10 -8.17
CA SER A 347 3.07 4.84 -7.59
C SER A 347 3.69 3.55 -8.16
N GLY A 348 5.02 3.44 -8.06
CA GLY A 348 5.81 2.29 -8.54
C GLY A 348 6.04 1.19 -7.50
N GLU A 349 5.38 1.23 -6.34
CA GLU A 349 5.52 0.23 -5.27
C GLU A 349 5.11 -1.17 -5.75
N GLY A 350 5.81 -2.21 -5.30
CA GLY A 350 5.60 -3.61 -5.71
C GLY A 350 6.55 -4.12 -6.79
N ALA A 351 7.19 -3.23 -7.55
CA ALA A 351 8.11 -3.63 -8.62
C ALA A 351 9.31 -4.42 -8.10
N ASP A 352 9.90 -3.98 -6.99
CA ASP A 352 11.07 -4.64 -6.41
C ASP A 352 10.72 -6.05 -5.88
N GLU A 353 9.52 -6.23 -5.33
CA GLU A 353 9.00 -7.51 -4.81
C GLU A 353 8.63 -8.51 -5.90
N LEU A 354 8.23 -8.03 -7.08
CA LEU A 354 7.84 -8.90 -8.19
C LEU A 354 9.00 -9.26 -9.11
N PHE A 355 10.03 -8.42 -9.18
CA PHE A 355 11.15 -8.58 -10.13
C PHE A 355 12.52 -8.70 -9.45
N GLY A 356 12.58 -8.81 -8.12
CA GLY A 356 13.82 -8.94 -7.36
C GLY A 356 14.71 -7.70 -7.48
N GLY A 357 14.12 -6.53 -7.26
CA GLY A 357 14.79 -5.23 -7.44
C GLY A 357 15.72 -4.81 -6.30
N TYR A 358 15.65 -5.47 -5.15
CA TYR A 358 16.54 -5.18 -4.03
C TYR A 358 17.94 -5.75 -4.28
N LEU A 359 18.98 -4.99 -3.90
CA LEU A 359 20.38 -5.37 -4.18
C LEU A 359 20.79 -6.73 -3.61
N TYR A 360 20.14 -7.22 -2.55
CA TYR A 360 20.44 -8.54 -1.99
C TYR A 360 20.04 -9.70 -2.93
N PHE A 361 19.14 -9.48 -3.89
CA PHE A 361 18.78 -10.50 -4.89
C PHE A 361 19.94 -10.87 -5.83
N HIS A 362 20.98 -10.03 -5.94
CA HIS A 362 22.23 -10.41 -6.62
C HIS A 362 22.93 -11.61 -5.96
N LYS A 363 22.59 -11.91 -4.70
CA LYS A 363 23.14 -13.02 -3.93
C LYS A 363 22.22 -14.25 -3.92
N ALA A 364 21.07 -14.19 -4.58
CA ALA A 364 20.18 -15.35 -4.66
C ALA A 364 20.91 -16.55 -5.29
N PRO A 365 20.91 -17.72 -4.64
CA PRO A 365 21.76 -18.84 -5.05
C PRO A 365 21.26 -19.52 -6.34
N ASN A 366 19.95 -19.53 -6.58
CA ASN A 366 19.31 -20.14 -7.75
C ASN A 366 17.89 -19.56 -7.96
N ALA A 367 17.25 -19.92 -9.08
CA ALA A 367 15.91 -19.44 -9.44
C ALA A 367 14.81 -19.83 -8.44
N GLN A 368 14.95 -20.98 -7.77
CA GLN A 368 13.98 -21.43 -6.77
C GLN A 368 14.00 -20.51 -5.55
N GLU A 369 15.17 -20.30 -4.96
CA GLU A 369 15.34 -19.43 -3.79
C GLU A 369 14.97 -17.98 -4.12
N PHE A 370 15.29 -17.51 -5.34
CA PHE A 370 14.86 -16.20 -5.84
C PHE A 370 13.33 -16.11 -5.84
N HIS A 371 12.63 -17.07 -6.46
CA HIS A 371 11.17 -17.08 -6.57
C HIS A 371 10.47 -17.21 -5.23
N GLU A 372 10.94 -18.11 -4.37
CA GLU A 372 10.39 -18.28 -3.03
C GLU A 372 10.56 -17.03 -2.17
N GLU A 373 11.63 -16.25 -2.38
CA GLU A 373 11.78 -14.94 -1.75
C GLU A 373 10.80 -13.91 -2.31
N LEU A 374 10.56 -13.86 -3.62
CA LEU A 374 9.51 -13.01 -4.18
C LEU A 374 8.15 -13.34 -3.53
N ASN A 375 7.80 -14.62 -3.43
CA ASN A 375 6.56 -15.06 -2.76
C ASN A 375 6.49 -14.56 -1.31
N ARG A 376 7.57 -14.70 -0.53
CA ARG A 376 7.64 -14.20 0.86
C ARG A 376 7.54 -12.68 0.95
N LYS A 377 8.09 -11.96 -0.03
CA LYS A 377 8.06 -10.50 -0.09
C LYS A 377 6.66 -10.00 -0.44
N VAL A 378 6.05 -10.56 -1.48
CA VAL A 378 4.66 -10.25 -1.88
C VAL A 378 3.69 -10.52 -0.72
N SER A 379 3.83 -11.64 -0.02
CA SER A 379 2.95 -11.98 1.10
C SER A 379 3.06 -11.06 2.31
N LYS A 380 4.11 -10.21 2.38
CA LYS A 380 4.39 -9.31 3.50
C LYS A 380 4.23 -7.84 3.15
N LEU A 381 3.97 -7.50 1.88
CA LEU A 381 3.81 -6.12 1.41
C LEU A 381 2.82 -5.31 2.24
N HIS A 382 1.71 -5.92 2.67
CA HIS A 382 0.68 -5.27 3.51
C HIS A 382 1.22 -4.68 4.82
N MET A 383 2.32 -5.20 5.35
CA MET A 383 2.92 -4.73 6.61
C MET A 383 4.01 -3.67 6.42
N PHE A 384 4.45 -3.43 5.18
CA PHE A 384 5.59 -2.56 4.86
C PHE A 384 5.24 -1.53 3.78
N ASP A 385 5.51 -1.83 2.51
CA ASP A 385 5.44 -0.87 1.42
C ASP A 385 3.99 -0.47 1.08
N CYS A 386 3.05 -1.42 1.08
CA CYS A 386 1.62 -1.10 0.98
C CYS A 386 1.15 -0.25 2.17
N LEU A 387 1.60 -0.60 3.39
CA LEU A 387 1.26 0.15 4.60
C LEU A 387 1.68 1.62 4.49
N ARG A 388 2.94 1.85 4.16
CA ARG A 388 3.53 3.18 3.94
C ARG A 388 2.80 3.91 2.83
N ALA A 389 2.71 3.31 1.65
CA ALA A 389 2.16 3.97 0.49
C ALA A 389 0.72 4.41 0.71
N ASN A 390 -0.06 3.52 1.33
CA ASN A 390 -1.45 3.78 1.65
C ASN A 390 -1.60 4.86 2.72
N LYS A 391 -1.02 4.65 3.90
CA LYS A 391 -1.29 5.48 5.08
C LYS A 391 -0.60 6.84 5.01
N SER A 392 0.58 6.96 4.40
CA SER A 392 1.23 8.26 4.20
C SER A 392 0.40 9.18 3.30
N MET A 393 -0.17 8.64 2.22
CA MET A 393 -0.97 9.41 1.27
C MET A 393 -2.37 9.69 1.81
N ALA A 394 -2.99 8.68 2.44
CA ALA A 394 -4.31 8.82 3.04
C ALA A 394 -4.32 9.78 4.23
N ALA A 395 -3.19 10.00 4.91
CA ALA A 395 -3.05 11.04 5.95
C ALA A 395 -3.46 12.45 5.48
N TRP A 396 -3.41 12.70 4.18
CA TRP A 396 -3.82 13.96 3.57
C TRP A 396 -4.99 13.82 2.59
N GLY A 397 -5.74 12.72 2.68
CA GLY A 397 -6.88 12.47 1.79
C GLY A 397 -6.48 12.38 0.32
N VAL A 398 -5.36 11.70 0.06
CA VAL A 398 -4.87 11.32 -1.27
C VAL A 398 -4.90 9.80 -1.38
N GLU A 399 -5.44 9.29 -2.48
CA GLU A 399 -5.40 7.88 -2.85
C GLU A 399 -4.12 7.52 -3.59
N ALA A 400 -3.50 6.41 -3.21
CA ALA A 400 -2.34 5.86 -3.88
C ALA A 400 -2.74 4.57 -4.60
N ARG A 401 -2.52 4.53 -5.92
CA ARG A 401 -2.73 3.35 -6.76
C ARG A 401 -1.38 2.75 -7.15
N VAL A 402 -1.31 1.43 -7.25
CA VAL A 402 -0.07 0.66 -7.39
C VAL A 402 -0.22 -0.35 -8.53
N PRO A 403 -0.01 0.06 -9.80
CA PRO A 403 -0.24 -0.81 -10.96
C PRO A 403 0.59 -2.09 -10.97
N PHE A 404 1.80 -2.06 -10.39
CA PHE A 404 2.59 -3.28 -10.20
C PHE A 404 1.89 -4.32 -9.32
N LEU A 405 0.95 -3.94 -8.47
CA LEU A 405 0.21 -4.87 -7.62
C LEU A 405 -1.21 -5.15 -8.13
N ASP A 406 -1.53 -4.75 -9.36
CA ASP A 406 -2.76 -5.19 -10.05
C ASP A 406 -2.83 -6.72 -10.11
N LYS A 407 -4.01 -7.28 -9.84
CA LYS A 407 -4.20 -8.74 -9.70
C LYS A 407 -3.76 -9.52 -10.93
N GLU A 408 -4.07 -9.01 -12.13
CA GLU A 408 -3.70 -9.67 -13.38
C GLU A 408 -2.23 -9.47 -13.73
N PHE A 409 -1.68 -8.28 -13.44
CA PHE A 409 -0.26 -8.03 -13.67
C PHE A 409 0.63 -8.85 -12.73
N VAL A 410 0.25 -9.01 -11.45
CA VAL A 410 0.93 -9.91 -10.51
C VAL A 410 0.98 -11.33 -11.08
N ASP A 411 -0.14 -11.80 -11.64
CA ASP A 411 -0.21 -13.11 -12.27
C ASP A 411 0.76 -13.27 -13.45
N VAL A 412 0.86 -12.27 -14.32
CA VAL A 412 1.85 -12.28 -15.42
C VAL A 412 3.27 -12.24 -14.85
N ALA A 413 3.55 -11.26 -13.99
CA ALA A 413 4.88 -11.03 -13.43
C ALA A 413 5.37 -12.25 -12.64
N MET A 414 4.52 -12.94 -11.88
CA MET A 414 4.92 -14.09 -11.07
C MET A 414 4.97 -15.41 -11.84
N ARG A 415 4.31 -15.51 -13.01
CA ARG A 415 4.37 -16.69 -13.88
C ARG A 415 5.55 -16.70 -14.85
N ILE A 416 6.23 -15.57 -15.09
CA ILE A 416 7.44 -15.60 -15.94
C ILE A 416 8.53 -16.45 -15.27
N ASN A 417 9.38 -17.07 -16.10
CA ASN A 417 10.50 -17.87 -15.59
C ASN A 417 11.35 -17.09 -14.57
N PRO A 418 11.53 -17.57 -13.33
CA PRO A 418 12.32 -16.85 -12.34
C PRO A 418 13.80 -16.68 -12.72
N GLU A 419 14.37 -17.56 -13.55
CA GLU A 419 15.75 -17.41 -14.05
C GLU A 419 15.91 -16.12 -14.88
N ALA A 420 14.88 -15.70 -15.61
CA ALA A 420 14.90 -14.46 -16.39
C ALA A 420 14.89 -13.19 -15.54
N LYS A 421 14.52 -13.30 -14.25
CA LYS A 421 14.56 -12.19 -13.28
C LYS A 421 15.90 -12.09 -12.54
N MET A 422 16.72 -13.14 -12.57
CA MET A 422 17.96 -13.18 -11.80
C MET A 422 19.03 -12.20 -12.36
N CYS A 423 19.80 -11.59 -11.45
CA CYS A 423 20.91 -10.70 -11.80
C CYS A 423 22.19 -11.49 -12.14
N LYS A 424 22.16 -12.28 -13.23
CA LYS A 424 23.30 -13.08 -13.72
C LYS A 424 23.85 -12.54 -15.05
N ASP A 425 25.05 -12.97 -15.43
CA ASP A 425 25.64 -12.73 -16.75
C ASP A 425 25.74 -11.24 -17.16
N GLY A 426 26.01 -10.37 -16.18
CA GLY A 426 26.11 -8.92 -16.40
C GLY A 426 24.77 -8.18 -16.42
N LYS A 427 23.65 -8.89 -16.23
CA LYS A 427 22.33 -8.27 -16.05
C LYS A 427 22.22 -7.64 -14.67
N ILE A 428 21.66 -6.43 -14.64
CA ILE A 428 21.28 -5.73 -13.41
C ILE A 428 19.86 -6.13 -12.97
N GLU A 429 19.47 -5.71 -11.78
CA GLU A 429 18.15 -5.98 -11.23
C GLU A 429 17.01 -5.54 -12.16
N LYS A 430 15.92 -6.31 -12.17
CA LYS A 430 14.72 -6.06 -12.97
C LYS A 430 14.98 -5.97 -14.48
N HIS A 431 15.97 -6.71 -14.98
CA HIS A 431 16.39 -6.65 -16.40
C HIS A 431 15.24 -6.82 -17.39
N ILE A 432 14.41 -7.85 -17.21
CA ILE A 432 13.27 -8.12 -18.12
C ILE A 432 12.22 -7.00 -18.12
N LEU A 433 12.05 -6.30 -16.99
CA LEU A 433 11.21 -5.10 -16.92
C LEU A 433 11.85 -3.96 -17.72
N ARG A 434 13.17 -3.75 -17.59
CA ARG A 434 13.90 -2.71 -18.33
C ARG A 434 13.82 -2.95 -19.85
N GLU A 435 14.00 -4.20 -20.29
CA GLU A 435 13.85 -4.61 -21.70
C GLU A 435 12.45 -4.28 -22.24
N GLY A 436 11.39 -4.51 -21.46
CA GLY A 436 10.01 -4.26 -21.87
C GLY A 436 9.71 -2.77 -22.12
N PHE A 437 10.47 -1.87 -21.50
CA PHE A 437 10.25 -0.42 -21.55
C PHE A 437 11.37 0.36 -22.25
N GLU A 438 12.18 -0.31 -23.08
CA GLU A 438 13.08 0.37 -24.01
C GLU A 438 12.33 1.42 -24.85
N GLY A 439 12.90 2.63 -24.91
CA GLY A 439 12.31 3.76 -25.62
C GLY A 439 11.21 4.52 -24.86
N TYR A 440 10.79 4.08 -23.66
CA TYR A 440 9.84 4.84 -22.83
C TYR A 440 10.53 5.86 -21.93
N LEU A 441 11.80 5.62 -21.60
CA LEU A 441 12.60 6.39 -20.66
C LEU A 441 13.98 6.71 -21.27
N PRO A 442 14.72 7.69 -20.73
CA PRO A 442 16.12 7.88 -21.10
C PRO A 442 16.93 6.64 -20.70
N ASP A 443 17.89 6.21 -21.51
CA ASP A 443 18.74 5.04 -21.21
C ASP A 443 19.45 5.18 -19.86
N GLU A 444 19.87 6.39 -19.50
CA GLU A 444 20.51 6.68 -18.21
C GLU A 444 19.61 6.45 -16.99
N VAL A 445 18.28 6.48 -17.17
CA VAL A 445 17.29 6.15 -16.14
C VAL A 445 16.90 4.68 -16.23
N LEU A 446 16.63 4.21 -17.46
CA LEU A 446 16.21 2.84 -17.75
C LEU A 446 17.24 1.80 -17.31
N TRP A 447 18.52 2.15 -17.32
CA TRP A 447 19.63 1.27 -16.93
C TRP A 447 20.37 1.73 -15.66
N ARG A 448 19.78 2.68 -14.91
CA ARG A 448 20.32 3.10 -13.60
C ARG A 448 20.18 1.97 -12.58
N GLN A 449 21.26 1.69 -11.85
CA GLN A 449 21.23 0.75 -10.71
C GLN A 449 20.29 1.27 -9.60
N LYS A 450 19.64 0.37 -8.88
CA LYS A 450 18.71 0.69 -7.79
C LYS A 450 19.39 1.53 -6.69
N GLU A 451 18.76 2.66 -6.39
CA GLU A 451 18.96 3.42 -5.15
C GLU A 451 17.75 3.21 -4.22
N GLN A 452 18.00 3.05 -2.92
CA GLN A 452 16.91 2.94 -1.94
C GLN A 452 16.26 4.30 -1.69
N PHE A 453 14.93 4.31 -1.53
CA PHE A 453 14.16 5.54 -1.39
C PHE A 453 14.66 6.44 -0.23
N SER A 454 14.99 5.85 0.93
CA SER A 454 15.48 6.61 2.08
C SER A 454 16.85 7.26 1.86
N ASP A 455 17.62 6.80 0.87
CA ASP A 455 18.92 7.35 0.50
C ASP A 455 18.80 8.36 -0.64
N GLY A 456 17.95 8.07 -1.63
CA GLY A 456 17.68 8.95 -2.78
C GLY A 456 17.06 10.29 -2.39
N VAL A 457 16.29 10.33 -1.30
CA VAL A 457 15.77 11.60 -0.72
C VAL A 457 16.87 12.51 -0.16
N GLY A 458 18.09 12.01 0.04
CA GLY A 458 19.25 12.78 0.47
C GLY A 458 19.96 12.15 1.67
N TYR A 459 21.25 11.88 1.54
CA TYR A 459 22.05 11.17 2.54
C TYR A 459 22.00 11.77 3.95
N SER A 460 21.94 13.09 4.07
CA SER A 460 21.89 13.79 5.36
C SER A 460 20.60 13.57 6.14
N TRP A 461 19.50 13.12 5.50
CA TRP A 461 18.26 12.82 6.21
C TRP A 461 18.47 11.75 7.28
N ILE A 462 19.00 10.59 6.90
CA ILE A 462 19.22 9.46 7.81
C ILE A 462 20.31 9.79 8.84
N ASP A 463 21.40 10.42 8.40
CA ASP A 463 22.54 10.67 9.27
C ASP A 463 22.18 11.67 10.38
N THR A 464 21.50 12.78 10.05
CA THR A 464 21.05 13.75 11.05
C THR A 464 19.91 13.22 11.91
N LEU A 465 19.03 12.37 11.36
CA LEU A 465 18.00 11.69 12.16
C LEU A 465 18.62 10.79 13.23
N LYS A 466 19.67 10.03 12.89
CA LYS A 466 20.43 9.21 13.86
C LYS A 466 21.10 10.08 14.91
N GLU A 467 21.74 11.19 14.51
CA GLU A 467 22.35 12.15 15.45
C GLU A 467 21.32 12.70 16.44
N PHE A 468 20.19 13.21 15.94
CA PHE A 468 19.09 13.71 16.76
C PHE A 468 18.62 12.65 17.76
N VAL A 469 18.33 11.43 17.31
CA VAL A 469 17.82 10.38 18.21
C VAL A 469 18.87 9.92 19.23
N ASN A 470 20.16 9.92 18.88
CA ASN A 470 21.23 9.59 19.82
C ASN A 470 21.29 10.55 21.01
N GLU A 471 20.84 11.79 20.84
CA GLU A 471 20.69 12.78 21.92
C GLU A 471 19.41 12.58 22.74
N GLN A 472 18.35 11.99 22.15
CA GLN A 472 17.06 11.78 22.81
C GLN A 472 17.00 10.49 23.65
N VAL A 473 17.83 9.49 23.36
CA VAL A 473 17.80 8.18 24.03
C VAL A 473 19.17 7.85 24.63
N SER A 474 19.19 7.63 25.95
CA SER A 474 20.40 7.24 26.67
C SER A 474 20.75 5.75 26.47
N ASP A 475 22.03 5.39 26.64
CA ASP A 475 22.47 3.99 26.58
C ASP A 475 21.81 3.14 27.68
N GLN A 476 21.51 3.75 28.83
CA GLN A 476 20.83 3.09 29.95
C GLN A 476 19.37 2.78 29.63
N GLU A 477 18.66 3.66 28.91
CA GLU A 477 17.31 3.38 28.44
C GLU A 477 17.28 2.20 27.47
N LEU A 478 18.19 2.19 26.50
CA LEU A 478 18.30 1.08 25.55
C LEU A 478 18.65 -0.24 26.25
N ALA A 479 19.60 -0.23 27.18
CA ALA A 479 19.96 -1.42 27.96
C ALA A 479 18.79 -1.99 28.80
N ASN A 480 17.86 -1.12 29.22
CA ASN A 480 16.67 -1.49 29.98
C ASN A 480 15.41 -1.64 29.12
N ALA A 481 15.51 -1.53 27.80
CA ALA A 481 14.36 -1.51 26.89
C ALA A 481 13.42 -2.70 27.08
N LYS A 482 13.94 -3.89 27.34
CA LYS A 482 13.16 -5.13 27.55
C LYS A 482 12.17 -5.06 28.72
N PHE A 483 12.44 -4.22 29.73
CA PHE A 483 11.55 -4.06 30.88
C PHE A 483 10.41 -3.08 30.59
N LYS A 484 10.66 -2.10 29.72
CA LYS A 484 9.65 -1.11 29.30
C LYS A 484 8.81 -1.61 28.12
N TYR A 485 9.46 -2.27 27.16
CA TYR A 485 8.88 -2.79 25.93
C TYR A 485 9.19 -4.28 25.78
N PRO A 486 8.47 -5.16 26.52
CA PRO A 486 8.71 -6.60 26.48
C PRO A 486 8.26 -7.25 25.15
N ILE A 487 7.29 -6.64 24.46
CA ILE A 487 6.86 -7.04 23.12
C ILE A 487 7.72 -6.28 22.11
N ASN A 488 8.42 -6.99 21.22
CA ASN A 488 9.24 -6.42 20.16
C ASN A 488 10.23 -5.38 20.72
N THR A 489 11.10 -5.82 21.64
CA THR A 489 12.05 -4.95 22.32
C THR A 489 12.95 -4.24 21.30
N PRO A 490 13.05 -2.89 21.35
CA PRO A 490 13.91 -2.16 20.43
C PRO A 490 15.38 -2.46 20.70
N ASP A 491 16.15 -2.65 19.63
CA ASP A 491 17.56 -3.04 19.63
C ASP A 491 18.51 -1.89 19.23
N SER A 492 17.94 -0.72 18.90
CA SER A 492 18.66 0.52 18.61
C SER A 492 17.98 1.72 19.26
N LYS A 493 18.72 2.82 19.43
CA LYS A 493 18.18 4.08 19.97
C LYS A 493 17.05 4.64 19.09
N GLU A 494 17.20 4.51 17.77
CA GLU A 494 16.17 4.91 16.79
C GLU A 494 14.88 4.10 16.94
N ALA A 495 14.98 2.77 16.98
CA ALA A 495 13.84 1.92 17.26
C ALA A 495 13.19 2.24 18.61
N TYR A 496 14.00 2.54 19.64
CA TYR A 496 13.49 2.91 20.97
C TYR A 496 12.73 4.24 20.94
N TYR A 497 13.26 5.25 20.23
CA TYR A 497 12.61 6.55 20.08
C TYR A 497 11.26 6.42 19.37
N TYR A 498 11.22 5.72 18.23
CA TYR A 498 9.97 5.47 17.51
C TYR A 498 8.98 4.66 18.33
N ARG A 499 9.44 3.61 19.02
CA ARG A 499 8.58 2.84 19.92
C ARG A 499 8.01 3.69 21.04
N THR A 500 8.78 4.64 21.57
CA THR A 500 8.29 5.58 22.60
C THR A 500 7.19 6.49 22.08
N ILE A 501 7.32 7.00 20.85
CA ILE A 501 6.26 7.78 20.20
C ILE A 501 5.03 6.91 19.94
N PHE A 502 5.21 5.72 19.36
CA PHE A 502 4.13 4.78 19.07
C PHE A 502 3.31 4.46 20.33
N GLU A 503 3.97 4.08 21.42
CA GLU A 503 3.29 3.74 22.69
C GLU A 503 2.53 4.94 23.27
N SER A 504 2.95 6.17 22.99
CA SER A 504 2.24 7.38 23.42
C SER A 504 0.93 7.62 22.66
N HIS A 505 0.79 7.08 21.45
CA HIS A 505 -0.43 7.15 20.64
C HIS A 505 -1.30 5.90 20.81
N PHE A 506 -0.66 4.74 20.89
CA PHE A 506 -1.30 3.43 20.89
C PHE A 506 -0.81 2.62 22.11
N PRO A 507 -1.24 3.01 23.32
CA PRO A 507 -0.79 2.33 24.53
C PRO A 507 -1.32 0.90 24.58
N GLY A 508 -0.46 -0.02 25.02
CA GLY A 508 -0.83 -1.40 25.35
C GLY A 508 -0.44 -2.45 24.32
N ASP A 509 -0.48 -3.69 24.77
CA ASP A 509 0.07 -4.84 24.06
C ASP A 509 -0.62 -5.15 22.73
N ALA A 510 -1.92 -4.89 22.60
CA ALA A 510 -2.70 -5.25 21.42
C ALA A 510 -2.18 -4.52 20.17
N SER A 511 -1.97 -3.21 20.28
CA SER A 511 -1.44 -2.37 19.19
C SER A 511 0.00 -2.73 18.87
N ALA A 512 0.84 -2.95 19.88
CA ALA A 512 2.24 -3.32 19.67
C ALA A 512 2.42 -4.65 18.93
N LYS A 513 1.52 -5.63 19.13
CA LYS A 513 1.54 -6.94 18.47
C LYS A 513 1.15 -6.88 16.98
N CYS A 514 0.48 -5.81 16.54
CA CYS A 514 0.12 -5.63 15.13
C CYS A 514 1.32 -5.19 14.27
N VAL A 515 2.42 -4.76 14.89
CA VAL A 515 3.62 -4.30 14.16
C VAL A 515 4.56 -5.49 13.97
N PRO A 516 4.98 -5.81 12.73
CA PRO A 516 5.91 -6.90 12.48
C PRO A 516 7.25 -6.65 13.18
N HIS A 517 7.90 -7.73 13.61
CA HIS A 517 9.22 -7.67 14.23
C HIS A 517 10.08 -8.84 13.78
N GLY A 518 11.34 -8.56 13.51
CA GLY A 518 12.32 -9.52 13.04
C GLY A 518 13.56 -8.80 12.51
N LYS A 519 14.65 -9.54 12.36
CA LYS A 519 15.86 -9.00 11.73
C LYS A 519 15.63 -8.85 10.22
N SER A 520 15.99 -7.71 9.67
CA SER A 520 15.92 -7.42 8.24
C SER A 520 17.12 -6.57 7.84
N VAL A 521 17.70 -6.84 6.67
CA VAL A 521 18.76 -6.02 6.06
C VAL A 521 18.27 -5.63 4.67
N ALA A 522 18.18 -4.33 4.34
CA ALA A 522 17.69 -3.89 3.03
C ALA A 522 16.33 -4.49 2.63
N CYS A 523 15.41 -4.60 3.59
CA CYS A 523 14.09 -5.21 3.41
C CYS A 523 14.11 -6.74 3.14
N SER A 524 15.22 -7.43 3.40
CA SER A 524 15.34 -8.88 3.23
C SER A 524 14.53 -9.66 4.28
N THR A 525 14.17 -10.89 3.94
CA THR A 525 13.68 -11.89 4.91
C THR A 525 14.83 -12.56 5.65
N SER A 526 14.51 -13.29 6.72
CA SER A 526 15.45 -14.15 7.46
C SER A 526 16.11 -15.20 6.57
N GLU A 527 15.38 -15.74 5.61
CA GLU A 527 15.82 -16.74 4.65
C GLU A 527 16.85 -16.13 3.69
N ALA A 528 16.57 -14.92 3.16
CA ALA A 528 17.50 -14.20 2.31
C ALA A 528 18.80 -13.79 3.03
N LEU A 529 18.76 -13.53 4.34
CA LEU A 529 19.97 -13.31 5.15
C LEU A 529 20.91 -14.54 5.17
N ALA A 530 20.39 -15.74 4.89
CA ALA A 530 21.20 -16.95 4.84
C ALA A 530 21.98 -17.11 3.52
N TRP A 531 21.66 -16.33 2.49
CA TRP A 531 22.31 -16.45 1.17
C TRP A 531 23.75 -15.95 1.14
N ASP A 532 24.12 -15.00 2.01
CA ASP A 532 25.48 -14.45 2.07
C ASP A 532 25.89 -14.18 3.53
N ALA A 533 27.04 -14.73 3.93
CA ALA A 533 27.57 -14.57 5.29
C ALA A 533 27.86 -13.11 5.68
N SER A 534 28.08 -12.22 4.69
CA SER A 534 28.23 -10.78 4.93
C SER A 534 26.94 -10.12 5.40
N PHE A 535 25.76 -10.65 5.06
CA PHE A 535 24.47 -10.13 5.54
C PHE A 535 24.17 -10.54 6.98
N GLN A 536 24.67 -11.69 7.43
CA GLN A 536 24.43 -12.18 8.80
C GLN A 536 25.12 -11.31 9.87
N ASN A 537 26.22 -10.64 9.50
CA ASN A 537 27.04 -9.83 10.40
C ASN A 537 26.85 -8.32 10.21
N ASN A 538 25.92 -7.90 9.34
CA ASN A 538 25.75 -6.51 8.95
C ASN A 538 24.29 -6.10 9.10
N ALA A 539 24.01 -5.27 10.11
CA ALA A 539 22.66 -4.90 10.51
C ALA A 539 22.23 -3.53 9.96
N ASP A 540 22.86 -3.02 8.90
CA ASP A 540 22.43 -1.73 8.32
C ASP A 540 21.18 -1.92 7.43
N PRO A 541 20.00 -1.43 7.86
CA PRO A 541 18.78 -1.57 7.09
C PRO A 541 18.81 -0.81 5.75
N SER A 542 19.74 0.15 5.55
CA SER A 542 19.85 0.96 4.33
C SER A 542 20.46 0.23 3.13
N GLY A 543 20.92 -1.02 3.27
CA GLY A 543 21.51 -1.80 2.18
C GLY A 543 22.81 -1.26 1.58
N ARG A 544 23.28 -0.07 1.98
CA ARG A 544 24.58 0.54 1.63
C ARG A 544 25.75 -0.41 1.88
N ALA A 545 25.58 -1.31 2.84
CA ALA A 545 26.61 -2.21 3.32
C ALA A 545 26.69 -3.54 2.55
N ALA A 546 25.85 -3.76 1.53
CA ALA A 546 25.85 -4.97 0.70
C ALA A 546 27.03 -5.04 -0.30
N GLY A 547 27.79 -3.95 -0.48
CA GLY A 547 29.01 -3.95 -1.30
C GLY A 547 28.81 -4.13 -2.81
N VAL A 548 27.58 -4.04 -3.31
CA VAL A 548 27.20 -4.20 -4.73
C VAL A 548 27.02 -2.85 -5.46
N HIS A 549 27.10 -1.73 -4.73
CA HIS A 549 26.93 -0.39 -5.30
C HIS A 549 28.24 0.07 -5.97
N ASN A 550 28.25 0.15 -7.29
CA ASN A 550 29.45 0.55 -8.04
C ASN A 550 29.87 2.00 -7.74
N ASP A 551 28.90 2.89 -7.49
CA ASP A 551 29.17 4.32 -7.24
C ASP A 551 29.53 4.66 -5.80
N ALA A 552 29.39 3.74 -4.84
CA ALA A 552 29.76 4.00 -3.44
C ALA A 552 31.28 4.19 -3.25
N TYR A 553 32.08 3.85 -4.27
CA TYR A 553 33.53 3.97 -4.27
C TYR A 553 34.07 5.10 -5.17
N ALA A 554 33.21 5.82 -5.90
CA ALA A 554 33.63 6.88 -6.83
C ALA A 554 33.77 8.28 -6.18
N SER A 555 33.17 8.50 -5.00
CA SER A 555 33.19 9.80 -4.30
C SER A 555 34.32 9.97 -3.28
N LYS A 556 35.33 9.08 -3.28
CA LYS A 556 36.61 9.28 -2.60
C LYS A 556 37.73 9.47 -3.62
N GLY A 557 37.69 10.62 -4.31
CA GLY A 557 38.75 11.12 -5.18
C GLY A 557 39.03 12.57 -4.89
#